data_AF-A0A920Q8Q5-F1
#
_entry.id   AF-A0A920Q8Q5-F1
#
_cell.length_a   1.000
_cell.length_b   1.000
_cell.length_c   1.000
_cell.angle_alpha   90.00
_cell.angle_beta   90.00
_cell.angle_gamma   90.00
#
_symmetry.space_group_name_H-M   'P 1'
#
loop_
_entity.id
_entity.type
_entity.pdbx_description
1 polymer ?
#
loop_
_entity_poly.entity_id
_entity_poly.type
_entity_poly.pdbx_seq_one_letter_code
_entity_poly.pdbx_strand_id
1 'polypeptide(L)'
;MELDYIFLNGHPTERLPNNLNISFGYVEGESLMMGVNELAVSSGSACTSASLEPSYVLRALGVGDDLAHSSIRFGMGRFTTVEEIDYTAEKTIAAVKRLREMSPLYEMVKDGVDLSTVQWTSH
;
A
#
# COMPACT_ATOMS: atom_id res chain seq x y z
N MET A 1 14.11 0.28 10.67
CA MET A 1 12.79 0.40 10.01
C MET A 1 12.17 -0.97 9.94
N GLU A 2 10.92 -1.13 10.37
CA GLU A 2 10.25 -2.44 10.45
C GLU A 2 9.76 -3.00 9.11
N LEU A 3 9.62 -2.14 8.10
CA LEU A 3 9.25 -2.49 6.73
C LEU A 3 10.15 -1.75 5.72
N ASP A 4 10.51 -2.42 4.64
CA ASP A 4 11.12 -1.87 3.43
C ASP A 4 10.09 -1.67 2.31
N TYR A 5 10.48 -1.03 1.20
CA TYR A 5 9.62 -0.81 0.03
C TYR A 5 8.25 -0.20 0.37
N ILE A 6 8.29 0.83 1.22
CA ILE A 6 7.15 1.67 1.55
C ILE A 6 7.33 3.03 0.87
N PHE A 7 6.27 3.54 0.25
CA PHE A 7 6.32 4.77 -0.52
C PHE A 7 5.21 5.70 -0.08
N LEU A 8 5.57 6.91 0.34
CA LEU A 8 4.60 7.95 0.65
C LEU A 8 4.04 8.53 -0.65
N ASN A 9 2.71 8.54 -0.77
CA ASN A 9 2.01 9.18 -1.88
C ASN A 9 1.60 10.60 -1.48
N GLY A 10 2.18 11.59 -2.14
CA GLY A 10 1.96 13.02 -1.87
C GLY A 10 3.17 13.71 -1.24
N HIS A 11 2.99 14.98 -0.85
CA HIS A 11 4.09 15.79 -0.34
C HIS A 11 4.48 15.39 1.10
N PRO A 12 5.78 15.31 1.46
CA PRO A 12 6.22 14.88 2.78
C PRO A 12 5.75 15.79 3.93
N THR A 13 5.73 17.11 3.70
CA THR A 13 5.38 18.13 4.70
C THR A 13 4.11 18.92 4.39
N GLU A 14 3.95 19.42 3.16
CA GLU A 14 2.77 20.12 2.64
C GLU A 14 1.59 19.19 2.31
N ARG A 15 1.08 18.48 3.31
CA ARG A 15 -0.10 17.61 3.19
C ARG A 15 -1.09 17.86 4.32
N LEU A 16 -2.34 17.45 4.10
CA LEU A 16 -3.36 17.51 5.15
C LEU A 16 -2.91 16.63 6.33
N PRO A 17 -2.95 17.14 7.57
CA PRO A 17 -2.41 16.44 8.74
C PRO A 17 -3.16 15.14 9.05
N ASN A 18 -4.41 15.04 8.60
CA ASN A 18 -5.27 13.89 8.78
C ASN A 18 -5.26 12.90 7.61
N ASN A 19 -4.36 13.08 6.64
CA ASN A 19 -4.25 12.24 5.45
C ASN A 19 -2.86 11.60 5.35
N LEU A 20 -2.82 10.28 5.37
CA LEU A 20 -1.63 9.50 5.08
C LEU A 20 -1.96 8.48 3.99
N ASN A 21 -1.31 8.59 2.84
CA ASN A 21 -1.45 7.63 1.75
C ASN A 21 -0.09 6.96 1.51
N ILE A 22 -0.03 5.64 1.64
CA ILE A 22 1.20 4.85 1.50
C ILE A 22 0.95 3.71 0.51
N SER A 23 1.89 3.48 -0.41
CA SER A 23 1.97 2.28 -1.23
C SER A 23 2.92 1.27 -0.62
N PHE A 24 2.51 0.00 -0.61
CA PHE A 24 3.28 -1.12 -0.09
C PHE A 24 3.75 -1.99 -1.25
N GLY A 25 5.05 -1.95 -1.55
CA GLY A 25 5.64 -2.78 -2.60
C GLY A 25 5.48 -4.27 -2.32
N TYR A 26 5.29 -5.05 -3.40
CA TYR A 26 5.23 -6.52 -3.41
C TYR A 26 4.06 -7.14 -2.62
N VAL A 27 3.01 -6.33 -2.40
CA VAL A 27 1.78 -6.73 -1.75
C VAL A 27 0.61 -6.43 -2.70
N GLU A 28 -0.36 -7.32 -2.78
CA GLU A 28 -1.61 -7.08 -3.51
C GLU A 28 -2.59 -6.29 -2.61
N GLY A 29 -3.18 -5.23 -3.15
CA GLY A 29 -3.95 -4.25 -2.37
C GLY A 29 -5.25 -4.78 -1.79
N GLU A 30 -5.99 -5.61 -2.53
CA GLU A 30 -7.23 -6.23 -2.06
C GLU A 30 -6.93 -7.19 -0.89
N SER A 31 -5.89 -8.00 -1.02
CA SER A 31 -5.39 -8.91 0.01
C SER A 31 -4.95 -8.15 1.27
N LEU A 32 -4.29 -7.00 1.11
CA LEU A 32 -3.94 -6.13 2.23
C LEU A 32 -5.19 -5.58 2.92
N MET A 33 -6.15 -5.06 2.16
CA MET A 33 -7.43 -4.57 2.69
C MET A 33 -8.19 -5.66 3.46
N MET A 34 -8.19 -6.90 2.96
CA MET A 34 -8.77 -8.04 3.68
C MET A 34 -8.02 -8.36 4.99
N GLY A 35 -6.68 -8.23 4.97
CA GLY A 35 -5.83 -8.45 6.15
C GLY A 35 -5.99 -7.38 7.24
N VAL A 36 -6.49 -6.19 6.89
CA VAL A 36 -6.76 -5.08 7.83
C VAL A 36 -8.26 -4.74 7.92
N ASN A 37 -9.14 -5.71 7.67
CA ASN A 37 -10.59 -5.48 7.56
C ASN A 37 -11.27 -4.89 8.81
N GLU A 38 -10.63 -4.97 9.97
CA GLU A 38 -11.07 -4.36 11.23
C GLU A 38 -10.76 -2.85 11.30
N LEU A 39 -9.94 -2.34 10.36
CA LEU A 39 -9.56 -0.94 10.26
C LEU A 39 -10.40 -0.25 9.18
N ALA A 40 -10.96 0.91 9.51
CA ALA A 40 -11.70 1.73 8.55
C ALA A 40 -10.74 2.52 7.64
N VAL A 41 -10.15 1.83 6.66
CA VAL A 41 -9.22 2.41 5.68
C VAL A 41 -9.82 2.38 4.27
N SER A 42 -9.19 3.09 3.32
CA SER A 42 -9.59 3.05 1.91
C SER A 42 -8.38 2.75 1.03
N SER A 43 -8.54 1.94 -0.01
CA SER A 43 -7.50 1.73 -1.03
C SER A 43 -7.37 2.92 -1.98
N GLY A 44 -6.22 3.03 -2.65
CA GLY A 44 -5.97 4.02 -3.70
C GLY A 44 -6.78 3.78 -4.98
N SER A 45 -7.21 2.53 -5.23
CA SER A 45 -8.19 2.20 -6.26
C SER A 45 -9.50 2.93 -5.93
N ALA A 46 -10.06 3.63 -6.93
CA ALA A 46 -11.31 4.36 -6.76
C ALA A 46 -12.36 3.42 -6.14
N CYS A 47 -12.71 3.67 -4.88
CA CYS A 47 -13.71 2.87 -4.18
C CYS A 47 -14.97 2.84 -5.07
N THR A 48 -15.37 1.65 -5.55
CA THR A 48 -16.58 1.37 -6.36
C THR A 48 -16.57 1.71 -7.86
N SER A 49 -15.62 1.17 -8.62
CA SER A 49 -15.90 0.85 -10.02
C SER A 49 -15.65 -0.64 -10.24
N ALA A 50 -16.51 -1.33 -10.99
CA ALA A 50 -16.31 -2.74 -11.38
C ALA A 50 -15.08 -2.96 -12.29
N SER A 51 -14.21 -1.95 -12.41
CA SER A 51 -13.01 -1.92 -13.21
C SER A 51 -11.80 -1.90 -12.27
N LEU A 52 -10.91 -2.88 -12.47
CA LEU A 52 -9.61 -3.06 -11.81
C LEU A 52 -8.60 -1.95 -12.16
N GLU A 53 -9.05 -0.73 -12.44
CA GLU A 53 -8.15 0.36 -12.83
C GLU A 53 -7.57 1.05 -11.59
N PRO A 54 -6.25 1.32 -11.58
CA PRO A 54 -5.61 2.02 -10.48
C PRO A 54 -6.01 3.50 -10.44
N SER A 55 -5.71 4.15 -9.32
CA SER A 55 -6.06 5.54 -9.08
C SER A 55 -5.55 6.48 -10.17
N TYR A 56 -6.45 7.20 -10.85
CA TYR A 56 -6.03 8.26 -11.78
C TYR A 56 -5.25 9.37 -11.08
N VAL A 57 -5.49 9.59 -9.78
CA VAL A 57 -4.73 10.57 -8.97
C VAL A 57 -3.30 10.08 -8.75
N LEU A 58 -3.10 8.82 -8.36
CA LEU A 58 -1.75 8.27 -8.14
C LEU A 58 -0.97 8.18 -9.45
N ARG A 59 -1.64 7.79 -10.56
CA ARG A 59 -1.06 7.86 -11.91
C ARG A 59 -0.60 9.28 -12.26
N ALA A 60 -1.41 10.29 -11.98
CA ALA A 60 -1.04 11.70 -12.22
C ALA A 60 0.15 12.17 -11.35
N LEU A 61 0.35 11.54 -10.18
CA LEU A 61 1.52 11.75 -9.33
C LEU A 61 2.77 10.96 -9.80
N GLY A 62 2.66 10.18 -10.87
CA GLY A 62 3.75 9.35 -11.39
C GLY A 62 3.98 8.06 -10.61
N VAL A 63 3.03 7.64 -9.77
CA VAL A 63 3.08 6.34 -9.09
C VAL A 63 2.76 5.27 -10.12
N GLY A 64 3.64 4.26 -10.23
CA GLY A 64 3.43 3.12 -11.14
C GLY A 64 2.19 2.31 -10.76
N ASP A 65 1.57 1.67 -11.75
CA ASP A 65 0.30 0.97 -11.58
C ASP A 65 0.33 -0.08 -10.45
N ASP A 66 1.41 -0.87 -10.35
CA ASP A 66 1.59 -1.87 -9.29
C ASP A 66 1.52 -1.25 -7.89
N LEU A 67 2.19 -0.09 -7.68
CA LEU A 67 2.18 0.63 -6.42
C LEU A 67 0.85 1.35 -6.18
N ALA A 68 0.17 1.78 -7.24
CA ALA A 68 -1.13 2.39 -7.14
C ALA A 68 -2.20 1.38 -6.69
N HIS A 69 -2.07 0.11 -7.09
CA HIS A 69 -2.94 -0.98 -6.63
C HIS A 69 -2.73 -1.34 -5.16
N SER A 70 -1.50 -1.25 -4.66
CA SER A 70 -1.16 -1.55 -3.26
C SER A 70 -1.15 -0.32 -2.34
N SER A 71 -1.80 0.77 -2.76
CA SER A 71 -1.95 1.99 -1.98
C SER A 71 -3.07 1.88 -0.95
N ILE A 72 -2.77 2.27 0.29
CA ILE A 72 -3.74 2.42 1.38
C ILE A 72 -3.71 3.86 1.88
N ARG A 73 -4.90 4.45 2.04
CA ARG A 73 -5.12 5.76 2.65
C ARG A 73 -5.71 5.60 4.04
N PHE A 74 -4.97 6.09 5.02
CA PHE A 74 -5.34 6.22 6.43
C PHE A 74 -5.87 7.63 6.67
N GLY A 75 -7.10 7.71 7.17
CA GLY A 75 -7.73 8.95 7.60
C GLY A 75 -7.78 9.01 9.12
N MET A 76 -7.40 10.15 9.69
CA MET A 76 -7.51 10.39 11.13
C MET A 76 -8.57 11.47 11.39
N GLY A 77 -9.24 11.39 12.55
CA GLY A 77 -10.30 12.30 12.92
C GLY A 77 -10.12 12.86 14.32
N ARG A 78 -11.06 13.72 14.74
CA ARG A 78 -11.09 14.28 16.11
C ARG A 78 -11.10 13.22 17.21
N PHE A 79 -11.66 12.05 16.92
CA PHE A 79 -11.82 10.97 17.88
C PHE A 79 -10.73 9.90 17.80
N THR A 80 -9.81 10.02 16.83
CA THR A 80 -8.71 9.06 16.71
C THR A 80 -7.75 9.22 17.88
N THR A 81 -7.43 8.14 18.57
CA THR A 81 -6.47 8.14 19.69
C THR A 81 -5.09 7.63 19.27
N VAL A 82 -4.08 7.87 20.10
CA VAL A 82 -2.71 7.37 19.83
C VAL A 82 -2.68 5.85 19.88
N GLU A 83 -3.44 5.25 20.78
CA GLU A 83 -3.55 3.79 20.92
C GLU A 83 -4.18 3.15 19.67
N GLU A 84 -5.16 3.80 19.05
CA GLU A 84 -5.73 3.34 17.77
C GLU A 84 -4.72 3.47 16.63
N ILE A 85 -3.86 4.49 16.65
CA ILE A 85 -2.78 4.65 15.66
C ILE A 85 -1.75 3.53 15.82
N ASP A 86 -1.31 3.25 17.04
CA ASP A 86 -0.34 2.19 17.32
C ASP A 86 -0.92 0.82 16.93
N TYR A 87 -2.17 0.53 17.31
CA TYR A 87 -2.88 -0.67 16.90
C TYR A 87 -2.97 -0.80 15.37
N THR A 88 -3.30 0.30 14.69
CA THR A 88 -3.41 0.35 13.23
C THR A 88 -2.07 0.04 12.57
N ALA A 89 -0.98 0.61 13.10
CA ALA A 89 0.36 0.38 12.60
C ALA A 89 0.77 -1.09 12.78
N GLU A 90 0.60 -1.66 13.98
CA GLU A 90 0.93 -3.06 14.26
C GLU A 90 0.21 -4.03 13.33
N LYS A 91 -1.11 -3.84 13.14
CA LYS A 91 -1.92 -4.68 12.25
C LYS A 91 -1.51 -4.56 10.79
N THR A 92 -1.27 -3.34 10.33
CA THR A 92 -0.80 -3.10 8.96
C THR A 92 0.56 -3.76 8.74
N ILE A 93 1.50 -3.62 9.68
CA ILE A 93 2.83 -4.22 9.60
C ILE A 93 2.74 -5.74 9.55
N ALA A 94 1.93 -6.35 10.42
CA ALA A 94 1.72 -7.79 10.44
C ALA A 94 1.13 -8.32 9.12
N ALA A 95 0.11 -7.63 8.58
CA ALA A 95 -0.51 -7.99 7.31
C ALA A 95 0.48 -7.89 6.13
N VAL A 96 1.25 -6.80 6.05
CA VAL A 96 2.27 -6.60 5.01
C VAL A 96 3.35 -7.68 5.07
N LYS A 97 3.88 -7.98 6.26
CA LYS A 97 4.90 -9.04 6.44
C LYS A 97 4.38 -10.38 5.95
N ARG A 98 3.18 -10.79 6.40
CA ARG A 98 2.55 -12.06 6.00
C ARG A 98 2.35 -12.14 4.48
N LEU A 99 1.87 -11.08 3.84
CA LEU A 99 1.63 -11.09 2.39
C LEU A 99 2.96 -11.15 1.61
N ARG A 100 4.01 -10.50 2.11
CA ARG A 100 5.34 -10.55 1.53
C ARG A 100 6.03 -11.90 1.66
N GLU A 101 5.80 -12.63 2.75
CA GLU A 101 6.27 -14.01 2.92
C GLU A 101 5.70 -14.97 1.86
N MET A 102 4.57 -14.63 1.25
CA MET A 102 3.94 -15.42 0.18
C MET A 102 4.16 -14.83 -1.21
N SER A 103 4.94 -13.74 -1.33
CA SER A 103 5.12 -12.98 -2.57
C SER A 103 6.41 -13.40 -3.28
N PRO A 104 6.34 -14.11 -4.42
CA PRO A 104 7.53 -14.49 -5.17
C PRO A 104 8.34 -13.28 -5.64
N LEU A 105 7.67 -12.16 -5.92
CA LEU A 105 8.31 -10.90 -6.32
C LEU A 105 9.18 -10.33 -5.20
N TYR A 106 8.73 -10.44 -3.95
CA TYR A 106 9.48 -9.97 -2.80
C TYR A 106 10.71 -10.84 -2.53
N GLU A 107 10.57 -12.17 -2.65
CA GLU A 107 11.70 -13.11 -2.55
C GLU A 107 12.77 -12.82 -3.61
N MET A 108 12.38 -12.67 -4.88
CA MET A 108 13.31 -12.35 -5.96
C MET A 108 14.10 -11.06 -5.69
N VAL A 109 13.43 -10.01 -5.20
CA VAL A 109 14.08 -8.73 -4.88
C VAL A 109 15.00 -8.86 -3.66
N LYS A 110 14.64 -9.68 -2.67
CA LYS A 110 15.51 -10.00 -1.52
C LYS A 110 16.78 -10.73 -1.95
N ASP A 111 16.68 -11.57 -2.97
CA ASP A 111 17.81 -12.26 -3.59
C ASP A 111 18.63 -11.36 -4.53
N GLY A 112 18.25 -10.08 -4.67
CA GLY A 112 18.98 -9.08 -5.46
C GLY A 112 18.63 -9.08 -6.95
N VAL A 113 17.53 -9.74 -7.34
CA VAL A 113 17.05 -9.71 -8.72
C VAL A 113 16.43 -8.35 -9.04
N ASP A 114 16.88 -7.73 -10.12
CA ASP A 114 16.26 -6.53 -10.67
C ASP A 114 15.02 -6.93 -11.49
N LEU A 115 13.83 -6.74 -10.92
CA LEU A 115 12.56 -7.08 -11.57
C LEU A 115 12.31 -6.30 -12.87
N SER A 116 12.98 -5.16 -13.10
CA SER A 116 12.87 -4.43 -14.37
C SER A 116 13.54 -5.17 -15.53
N THR A 117 14.43 -6.11 -15.23
CA THR A 117 15.16 -6.93 -16.20
C THR A 117 14.51 -8.28 -16.47
N VAL A 118 13.49 -8.65 -15.68
CA VAL A 118 12.74 -9.90 -15.83
C VAL A 118 11.78 -9.75 -17.00
N GLN A 119 11.85 -10.65 -17.98
CA GLN A 119 10.87 -10.71 -19.05
C GLN A 119 9.58 -11.37 -18.54
N TRP A 120 8.58 -10.54 -18.29
CA TRP A 120 7.25 -10.99 -17.91
C TRP A 120 6.49 -11.45 -19.15
N THR A 121 6.02 -12.71 -19.16
CA THR A 121 5.00 -13.15 -20.10
C THR A 121 3.66 -12.56 -19.66
N SER A 122 3.18 -11.54 -20.36
CA SER A 122 1.82 -11.02 -20.19
C SER A 122 0.80 -12.10 -20.58
N HIS A 123 -0.13 -12.41 -19.68
CA HIS A 123 -1.37 -13.13 -20.00
C HIS A 123 -2.53 -12.16 -20.15
#